data_AF-E5A0P9-F1
#
_entry.id   AF-E5A0P9-F1
#
_cell.length_a   1.000
_cell.length_b   1.000
_cell.length_c   1.000
_cell.angle_alpha   90.00
_cell.angle_beta   90.00
_cell.angle_gamma   90.00
#
_symmetry.space_group_name_H-M   'P 1'
#
loop_
_entity.id
_entity.type
_entity.pdbx_description
1 polymer ?
#
loop_
_entity_poly.entity_id
_entity_poly.type
_entity_poly.pdbx_seq_one_letter_code
_entity_poly.pdbx_strand_id
1 'polypeptide(L)'
;MTHTFAMPSTIMTLGAQAMEPWAMGHSIGNLLTQIHALVDTHLSHPSTYRSIVPSTLDFVPALDAYLAHQRAVDGCTLPMPYDYQNTTDRKTRASRRRFVARYSRMLEAEFKRTVLEQLSSIFQDWSVEQTRLFNKGVDKAVCGIQWVAYPEENVAMCAGDGDWATWLKERCDELGMREFGAGRKALEEI
;
A
#
# COMPACT_ATOMS: atom_id res chain seq x y z
N MET A 1 19.63 11.46 12.74
CA MET A 1 19.37 11.98 11.38
C MET A 1 18.12 11.29 10.87
N THR A 2 17.06 12.04 10.57
CA THR A 2 15.82 11.50 10.00
C THR A 2 16.04 11.21 8.51
N HIS A 3 15.96 9.94 8.10
CA HIS A 3 16.00 9.59 6.69
C HIS A 3 14.72 10.08 5.99
N THR A 4 14.85 10.77 4.87
CA THR A 4 13.70 11.28 4.10
C THR A 4 13.24 10.23 3.10
N PHE A 5 11.99 9.79 3.18
CA PHE A 5 11.38 8.94 2.17
C PHE A 5 10.88 9.82 1.02
N ALA A 6 11.60 9.81 -0.12
CA ALA A 6 11.30 10.69 -1.25
C ALA A 6 11.16 9.88 -2.55
N MET A 7 10.03 10.06 -3.22
CA MET A 7 9.69 9.40 -4.49
C MET A 7 9.06 10.38 -5.50
N PRO A 8 9.74 11.48 -5.85
CA PRO A 8 9.17 12.58 -6.66
C PRO A 8 8.66 12.14 -8.04
N SER A 9 9.34 11.23 -8.73
CA SER A 9 8.92 10.72 -10.05
C SER A 9 7.65 9.86 -9.94
N THR A 10 7.57 9.02 -8.90
CA THR A 10 6.37 8.25 -8.61
C THR A 10 5.20 9.17 -8.27
N ILE A 11 5.39 10.15 -7.40
CA ILE A 11 4.37 11.16 -7.05
C ILE A 11 3.91 11.94 -8.28
N MET A 12 4.84 12.39 -9.13
CA MET A 12 4.52 13.09 -10.37
C MET A 12 3.68 12.20 -11.32
N THR A 13 4.03 10.92 -11.43
CA THR A 13 3.30 9.95 -12.26
C THR A 13 1.89 9.73 -11.74
N LEU A 14 1.73 9.56 -10.43
CA LEU A 14 0.43 9.43 -9.79
C LEU A 14 -0.40 10.72 -9.95
N GLY A 15 0.22 11.89 -9.76
CA GLY A 15 -0.43 13.18 -9.95
C GLY A 15 -0.88 13.42 -11.39
N ALA A 16 -0.16 12.91 -12.39
CA ALA A 16 -0.59 12.96 -13.79
C ALA A 16 -1.89 12.19 -14.05
N GLN A 17 -2.27 11.25 -13.18
CA GLN A 17 -3.52 10.50 -13.24
C GLN A 17 -4.68 11.19 -12.50
N ALA A 18 -4.53 12.45 -12.06
CA ALA A 18 -5.56 13.16 -11.29
C ALA A 18 -6.94 13.24 -11.98
N MET A 19 -6.96 13.20 -13.31
CA MET A 19 -8.19 13.19 -14.12
C MET A 19 -8.79 11.79 -14.30
N GLU A 20 -8.08 10.74 -13.89
CA GLU A 20 -8.50 9.35 -13.92
C GLU A 20 -8.46 8.74 -12.50
N PRO A 21 -9.39 9.13 -11.59
CA PRO A 21 -9.29 8.78 -10.17
C PRO A 21 -9.22 7.27 -9.91
N TRP A 22 -9.94 6.47 -10.70
CA TRP A 22 -9.87 5.01 -10.60
C TRP A 22 -8.47 4.47 -10.92
N ALA A 23 -7.84 4.95 -12.01
CA ALA A 23 -6.51 4.52 -12.40
C ALA A 23 -5.47 4.93 -11.35
N MET A 24 -5.58 6.15 -10.84
CA MET A 24 -4.74 6.64 -9.75
C MET A 24 -4.87 5.78 -8.49
N GLY A 25 -6.11 5.50 -8.04
CA GLY A 25 -6.37 4.64 -6.89
C GLY A 25 -5.82 3.24 -7.06
N HIS A 26 -6.01 2.65 -8.24
CA HIS A 26 -5.50 1.32 -8.58
C HIS A 26 -3.95 1.29 -8.62
N SER A 27 -3.31 2.31 -9.18
CA SER A 27 -1.85 2.44 -9.17
C SER A 27 -1.28 2.57 -7.76
N ILE A 28 -1.90 3.39 -6.89
CA ILE A 28 -1.50 3.52 -5.49
C ILE A 28 -1.68 2.20 -4.73
N GLY A 29 -2.83 1.54 -4.90
CA GLY A 29 -3.09 0.24 -4.29
C GLY A 29 -2.10 -0.84 -4.73
N ASN A 30 -1.71 -0.87 -6.00
CA ASN A 30 -0.69 -1.79 -6.50
C ASN A 30 0.71 -1.52 -5.91
N LEU A 31 1.05 -0.25 -5.68
CA LEU A 31 2.30 0.08 -4.99
C LEU A 31 2.27 -0.38 -3.53
N LEU A 32 1.14 -0.20 -2.84
CA LEU A 32 0.94 -0.70 -1.48
C LEU A 32 1.14 -2.22 -1.38
N THR A 33 0.53 -3.01 -2.27
CA THR A 33 0.63 -4.47 -2.22
C THR A 33 2.05 -4.98 -2.50
N GLN A 34 2.88 -4.21 -3.20
CA GLN A 34 4.27 -4.56 -3.47
C GLN A 34 5.19 -4.41 -2.25
N ILE A 35 4.86 -3.54 -1.29
CA ILE A 35 5.74 -3.23 -0.14
C ILE A 35 6.11 -4.52 0.63
N HIS A 36 5.14 -5.38 0.91
CA HIS A 36 5.40 -6.62 1.65
C HIS A 36 6.39 -7.55 0.91
N ALA A 37 6.21 -7.73 -0.40
CA ALA A 37 7.09 -8.56 -1.21
C ALA A 37 8.52 -7.99 -1.30
N LEU A 38 8.63 -6.66 -1.41
CA LEU A 38 9.90 -5.94 -1.42
C LEU A 38 10.63 -6.09 -0.07
N VAL A 39 9.91 -5.92 1.06
CA VAL A 39 10.47 -6.11 2.40
C VAL A 39 10.99 -7.54 2.60
N ASP A 40 10.20 -8.55 2.22
CA ASP A 40 10.61 -9.95 2.37
C ASP A 40 11.85 -10.26 1.51
N THR A 41 11.87 -9.79 0.27
CA THR A 41 13.06 -9.89 -0.60
C THR A 41 14.26 -9.18 0.02
N HIS A 42 14.03 -8.00 0.59
CA HIS A 42 15.06 -7.15 1.15
C HIS A 42 15.73 -7.75 2.39
N LEU A 43 14.94 -8.41 3.25
CA LEU A 43 15.47 -9.09 4.43
C LEU A 43 16.30 -10.32 4.06
N SER A 44 16.07 -10.93 2.90
CA SER A 44 16.83 -12.09 2.46
C SER A 44 18.17 -11.80 1.81
N HIS A 45 18.36 -10.60 1.24
CA HIS A 45 19.54 -10.28 0.45
C HIS A 45 20.28 -9.04 0.98
N PRO A 46 21.60 -8.92 0.74
CA PRO A 46 22.32 -7.65 0.86
C PRO A 46 21.70 -6.58 -0.05
N SER A 47 22.04 -5.31 0.21
CA SER A 47 21.46 -4.06 -0.35
C SER A 47 21.45 -3.88 -1.88
N THR A 48 21.81 -4.89 -2.67
CA THR A 48 22.01 -4.84 -4.13
C THR A 48 20.80 -5.35 -4.92
N TYR A 49 19.60 -5.22 -4.36
CA TYR A 49 18.33 -5.82 -4.82
C TYR A 49 18.16 -5.95 -6.34
N ARG A 50 17.75 -7.14 -6.80
CA ARG A 50 17.17 -7.35 -8.12
C ARG A 50 15.67 -7.59 -7.94
N SER A 51 14.89 -6.53 -7.81
CA SER A 51 13.44 -6.66 -7.92
C SER A 51 13.10 -7.11 -9.35
N ILE A 52 12.29 -8.16 -9.48
CA ILE A 52 11.73 -8.61 -10.76
C ILE A 52 10.55 -7.72 -11.17
N VAL A 53 10.11 -6.83 -10.27
CA VAL A 53 8.98 -5.93 -10.51
C VAL A 53 9.45 -4.77 -11.39
N PRO A 54 8.75 -4.44 -12.49
CA PRO A 54 9.06 -3.27 -13.32
C PRO A 54 9.13 -2.04 -12.43
N SER A 55 10.31 -1.42 -12.35
CA SER A 55 10.55 -0.30 -11.44
C SER A 55 9.63 0.86 -11.80
N THR A 56 8.72 1.23 -10.91
CA THR A 56 8.40 2.65 -10.77
C THR A 56 9.69 3.35 -10.36
N LEU A 57 10.09 4.36 -11.15
CA LEU A 57 11.49 4.79 -11.31
C LEU A 57 12.22 5.04 -9.99
N ASP A 58 11.55 5.59 -8.98
CA ASP A 58 12.16 5.93 -7.69
C ASP A 58 11.49 5.32 -6.45
N PHE A 59 10.36 4.63 -6.59
CA PHE A 59 9.67 3.98 -5.48
C PHE A 59 10.51 2.88 -4.83
N VAL A 60 11.03 1.94 -5.63
CA VAL A 60 11.84 0.82 -5.12
C VAL A 60 13.15 1.33 -4.49
N PRO A 61 13.93 2.22 -5.15
CA PRO A 61 15.09 2.84 -4.51
C PRO A 61 14.79 3.58 -3.20
N ALA A 62 13.65 4.30 -3.10
CA ALA A 62 13.27 5.00 -1.88
C ALA A 62 12.92 4.04 -0.74
N LEU A 63 12.19 2.97 -1.05
CA LEU A 63 11.90 1.88 -0.12
C LEU A 63 13.17 1.21 0.40
N ASP A 64 14.08 0.86 -0.49
CA ASP A 64 15.33 0.20 -0.13
C ASP A 64 16.20 1.09 0.76
N ALA A 65 16.33 2.38 0.43
CA ALA A 65 17.10 3.33 1.22
C ALA A 65 16.52 3.48 2.65
N TYR A 66 15.19 3.61 2.76
CA TYR A 66 14.53 3.71 4.04
C TYR A 66 14.65 2.42 4.85
N LEU A 67 14.47 1.25 4.22
CA LEU A 67 14.59 -0.03 4.89
C LEU A 67 16.02 -0.32 5.35
N ALA A 68 17.02 0.03 4.55
CA ALA A 68 18.42 -0.02 4.94
C ALA A 68 18.70 0.85 6.17
N HIS A 69 18.15 2.08 6.20
CA HIS A 69 18.25 2.95 7.37
C HIS A 69 17.61 2.32 8.62
N GLN A 70 16.38 1.80 8.51
CA GLN A 70 15.70 1.18 9.65
C GLN A 70 16.43 -0.06 10.17
N ARG A 71 16.97 -0.89 9.28
CA ARG A 71 17.80 -2.04 9.67
C ARG A 71 19.07 -1.61 10.41
N ALA A 72 19.72 -0.54 9.96
CA ALA A 72 20.90 -0.01 10.64
C ALA A 72 20.55 0.49 12.05
N VAL A 73 19.42 1.18 12.21
CA VAL A 73 18.92 1.64 13.53
C VAL A 73 18.60 0.46 14.46
N ASP A 74 17.99 -0.60 13.92
CA ASP A 74 17.66 -1.82 14.68
C ASP A 74 18.85 -2.77 14.91
N GLY A 75 20.05 -2.46 14.38
CA GLY A 75 21.20 -3.37 14.42
C GLY A 75 21.04 -4.64 13.57
N CYS A 76 20.06 -4.67 12.67
CA CYS A 76 19.69 -5.80 11.81
C CYS A 76 20.42 -5.75 10.46
N THR A 77 21.76 -5.72 10.48
CA THR A 77 22.59 -5.52 9.28
C THR A 77 22.85 -6.79 8.49
N LEU A 78 22.80 -7.96 9.13
CA LEU A 78 23.04 -9.24 8.47
C LEU A 78 21.80 -9.70 7.69
N PRO A 79 21.98 -10.37 6.53
CA PRO A 79 20.89 -11.03 5.81
C PRO A 79 20.20 -12.07 6.70
N MET A 80 18.87 -12.11 6.66
CA MET A 80 18.11 -13.21 7.23
C MET A 80 18.12 -14.38 6.24
N PRO A 81 18.25 -15.65 6.70
CA PRO A 81 18.27 -16.80 5.80
C PRO A 81 17.07 -16.79 4.83
N TYR A 82 17.36 -16.89 3.54
CA TYR A 82 16.35 -16.96 2.46
C TYR A 82 15.52 -18.26 2.56
N ASP A 83 16.17 -19.36 2.96
CA ASP A 83 15.56 -20.69 3.00
C ASP A 83 14.70 -20.96 4.26
N TYR A 84 14.16 -19.91 4.88
CA TYR A 84 13.42 -20.05 6.15
C TYR A 84 12.15 -20.89 5.99
N GLN A 85 11.58 -21.02 4.78
CA GLN A 85 10.45 -21.90 4.54
C GLN A 85 10.82 -23.37 4.71
N ASN A 86 12.05 -23.77 4.37
CA ASN A 86 12.57 -25.12 4.59
C ASN A 86 13.36 -25.26 5.90
N THR A 87 13.63 -24.17 6.63
CA THR A 87 14.18 -24.29 7.99
C THR A 87 13.19 -24.99 8.91
N THR A 88 13.64 -26.08 9.54
CA THR A 88 12.90 -26.77 10.61
C THR A 88 12.79 -25.93 11.88
N ASP A 89 13.66 -24.91 12.04
CA ASP A 89 13.64 -24.02 13.21
C ASP A 89 12.45 -23.05 13.20
N ARG A 90 11.47 -23.36 14.04
CA ARG A 90 10.29 -22.52 14.30
C ARG A 90 10.65 -21.12 14.80
N LYS A 91 11.74 -20.97 15.58
CA LYS A 91 12.12 -19.67 16.17
C LYS A 91 12.60 -18.69 15.09
N THR A 92 13.47 -19.16 14.19
CA THR A 92 13.94 -18.36 13.05
C THR A 92 12.78 -17.89 12.16
N ARG A 93 11.82 -18.78 11.86
CA ARG A 93 10.61 -18.41 11.08
C ARG A 93 9.72 -17.40 11.77
N ALA A 94 9.57 -17.50 13.10
CA ALA A 94 8.77 -16.55 13.87
C ALA A 94 9.45 -15.17 13.94
N SER A 95 10.77 -15.15 14.13
CA SER A 95 11.56 -13.90 14.14
C SER A 95 11.45 -13.18 12.80
N ARG A 96 11.67 -13.87 11.68
CA ARG A 96 11.57 -13.27 10.35
C ARG A 96 10.19 -12.70 10.06
N ARG A 97 9.12 -13.45 10.35
CA ARG A 97 7.74 -12.95 10.19
C ARG A 97 7.48 -11.66 10.98
N ARG A 98 8.06 -11.53 12.17
CA ARG A 98 7.96 -10.29 12.96
C ARG A 98 8.68 -9.13 12.29
N PHE A 99 9.88 -9.34 11.75
CA PHE A 99 10.61 -8.29 11.03
C PHE A 99 9.92 -7.88 9.73
N VAL A 100 9.44 -8.84 8.94
CA VAL A 100 8.65 -8.56 7.72
C VAL A 100 7.43 -7.73 8.10
N ALA A 101 6.61 -8.19 9.03
CA ALA A 101 5.40 -7.47 9.43
C ALA A 101 5.71 -6.06 9.99
N ARG A 102 6.77 -5.92 10.79
CA ARG A 102 7.18 -4.63 11.35
C ARG A 102 7.60 -3.66 10.25
N TYR A 103 8.51 -4.07 9.36
CA TYR A 103 9.05 -3.19 8.34
C TYR A 103 8.03 -2.88 7.25
N SER A 104 7.19 -3.84 6.84
CA SER A 104 6.09 -3.59 5.91
C SER A 104 5.14 -2.54 6.45
N ARG A 105 4.69 -2.68 7.71
CA ARG A 105 3.80 -1.68 8.34
C ARG A 105 4.44 -0.29 8.40
N MET A 106 5.73 -0.21 8.74
CA MET A 106 6.44 1.09 8.79
C MET A 106 6.54 1.73 7.40
N LEU A 107 6.85 0.94 6.37
CA LEU A 107 6.97 1.43 5.00
C LEU A 107 5.63 1.78 4.38
N GLU A 108 4.58 1.01 4.66
CA GLU A 108 3.21 1.35 4.26
C GLU A 108 2.77 2.67 4.87
N ALA A 109 3.00 2.88 6.17
CA ALA A 109 2.65 4.14 6.83
C ALA A 109 3.41 5.32 6.20
N GLU A 110 4.72 5.17 5.97
CA GLU A 110 5.55 6.20 5.36
C GLU A 110 5.15 6.52 3.92
N PHE A 111 4.84 5.48 3.13
CA PHE A 111 4.33 5.62 1.77
C PHE A 111 2.97 6.36 1.76
N LYS A 112 2.01 5.93 2.59
CA LYS A 112 0.68 6.57 2.70
C LYS A 112 0.80 8.03 3.11
N ARG A 113 1.65 8.33 4.10
CA ARG A 113 1.95 9.69 4.53
C ARG A 113 2.50 10.54 3.39
N THR A 114 3.47 10.01 2.63
CA THR A 114 4.06 10.72 1.49
C THR A 114 3.04 10.97 0.38
N VAL A 115 2.19 9.98 0.06
CA VAL A 115 1.09 10.14 -0.91
C VAL A 115 0.11 11.22 -0.44
N LEU A 116 -0.31 11.19 0.82
CA LEU A 116 -1.22 12.16 1.38
C LEU A 116 -0.61 13.57 1.41
N GLU A 117 0.62 13.73 1.90
CA GLU A 117 1.30 15.02 1.96
C GLU A 117 1.43 15.67 0.57
N GLN A 118 1.75 14.88 -0.46
CA GLN A 118 2.05 15.40 -1.79
C GLN A 118 0.83 15.52 -2.71
N LEU A 119 -0.22 14.71 -2.49
CA LEU A 119 -1.40 14.64 -3.38
C LEU A 119 -2.70 15.08 -2.68
N SER A 120 -2.63 15.56 -1.43
CA SER A 120 -3.80 16.01 -0.66
C SER A 120 -4.65 17.05 -1.38
N SER A 121 -4.05 18.02 -2.08
CA SER A 121 -4.81 19.04 -2.81
C SER A 121 -5.67 18.42 -3.91
N ILE A 122 -5.14 17.42 -4.64
CA ILE A 122 -5.90 16.68 -5.65
C ILE A 122 -7.08 15.95 -5.00
N PHE A 123 -6.85 15.29 -3.86
CA PHE A 123 -7.89 14.56 -3.15
C PHE A 123 -8.99 15.47 -2.60
N GLN A 124 -8.65 16.69 -2.19
CA GLN A 124 -9.60 17.69 -1.68
C GLN A 124 -10.44 18.33 -2.79
N ASP A 125 -9.88 18.47 -3.99
CA ASP A 125 -10.55 19.09 -5.14
C ASP A 125 -11.51 18.13 -5.87
N TRP A 126 -11.44 16.83 -5.58
CA TRP A 126 -12.28 15.82 -6.24
C TRP A 126 -13.75 15.90 -5.82
N SER A 127 -14.62 15.67 -6.80
CA SER A 127 -16.05 15.44 -6.54
C SER A 127 -16.28 14.12 -5.79
N VAL A 128 -17.50 13.94 -5.29
CA VAL A 128 -17.93 12.69 -4.65
C VAL A 128 -17.78 11.50 -5.61
N GLU A 129 -18.17 11.65 -6.87
CA GLU A 129 -18.04 10.61 -7.89
C GLU A 129 -16.57 10.26 -8.15
N GLN A 130 -15.70 11.26 -8.25
CA GLN A 130 -14.26 11.05 -8.43
C GLN A 130 -13.66 10.32 -7.21
N THR A 131 -14.05 10.71 -6.00
CA THR A 131 -13.61 10.04 -4.78
C THR A 131 -14.06 8.59 -4.70
N ARG A 132 -15.31 8.29 -5.08
CA ARG A 132 -15.80 6.91 -5.14
C ARG A 132 -15.03 6.08 -6.17
N LEU A 133 -14.72 6.64 -7.34
CA LEU A 133 -13.90 5.97 -8.35
C LEU A 133 -12.49 5.68 -7.85
N PHE A 134 -11.87 6.63 -7.15
CA PHE A 134 -10.58 6.42 -6.50
C PHE A 134 -10.62 5.29 -5.47
N ASN A 135 -11.58 5.33 -4.54
CA ASN A 135 -11.77 4.30 -3.51
C ASN A 135 -11.96 2.91 -4.15
N LYS A 136 -12.73 2.84 -5.24
CA LYS A 136 -12.94 1.63 -6.05
C LYS A 136 -11.64 1.12 -6.67
N GLY A 137 -10.81 2.01 -7.23
CA GLY A 137 -9.51 1.65 -7.78
C GLY A 137 -8.58 1.07 -6.71
N VAL A 138 -8.52 1.71 -5.54
CA VAL A 138 -7.74 1.22 -4.39
C VAL A 138 -8.22 -0.16 -3.97
N ASP A 139 -9.52 -0.33 -3.69
CA ASP A 139 -10.08 -1.60 -3.21
C ASP A 139 -9.83 -2.74 -4.22
N LYS A 140 -9.99 -2.45 -5.52
CA LYS A 140 -9.72 -3.43 -6.56
C LYS A 140 -8.28 -3.93 -6.52
N ALA A 141 -7.31 -3.05 -6.30
CA ALA A 141 -5.91 -3.41 -6.22
C ALA A 141 -5.55 -4.16 -4.92
N VAL A 142 -6.12 -3.77 -3.77
CA VAL A 142 -5.74 -4.35 -2.47
C VAL A 142 -6.53 -5.60 -2.10
N CYS A 143 -7.83 -5.66 -2.45
CA CYS A 143 -8.73 -6.77 -2.10
C CYS A 143 -9.09 -7.66 -3.30
N GLY A 144 -8.95 -7.16 -4.54
CA GLY A 144 -9.43 -7.86 -5.75
C GLY A 144 -10.95 -7.83 -5.94
N ILE A 145 -11.69 -7.35 -4.94
CA ILE A 145 -13.16 -7.26 -4.90
C ILE A 145 -13.61 -5.94 -5.55
N GLN A 146 -14.85 -5.91 -6.02
CA GLN A 146 -15.47 -4.71 -6.56
C GLN A 146 -16.93 -4.58 -6.08
N TRP A 147 -17.14 -3.67 -5.13
CA TRP A 147 -18.48 -3.34 -4.62
C TRP A 147 -19.28 -2.50 -5.62
N VAL A 148 -20.61 -2.52 -5.50
CA VAL A 148 -21.51 -1.66 -6.29
C VAL A 148 -21.49 -0.21 -5.79
N ALA A 149 -21.24 -0.02 -4.50
CA ALA A 149 -21.21 1.28 -3.84
C ALA A 149 -19.92 1.46 -3.04
N TYR A 150 -19.39 2.69 -3.04
CA TYR A 150 -18.18 3.09 -2.31
C TYR A 150 -18.44 4.33 -1.47
N PRO A 151 -17.71 4.51 -0.35
CA PRO A 151 -17.83 5.69 0.50
C PRO A 151 -17.52 6.99 -0.25
N GLU A 152 -18.15 8.07 0.20
CA GLU A 152 -17.94 9.43 -0.32
C GLU A 152 -16.65 10.04 0.23
N GLU A 153 -16.16 9.51 1.36
CA GLU A 153 -14.94 9.90 2.01
C GLU A 153 -13.72 9.23 1.36
N ASN A 154 -12.68 10.01 1.09
CA ASN A 154 -11.45 9.52 0.47
C ASN A 154 -10.65 8.66 1.46
N VAL A 155 -10.39 7.40 1.12
CA VAL A 155 -9.64 6.47 2.00
C VAL A 155 -8.27 7.02 2.40
N ALA A 156 -7.56 7.70 1.48
CA ALA A 156 -6.23 8.23 1.74
C ALA A 156 -6.25 9.36 2.78
N MET A 157 -7.35 10.11 2.89
CA MET A 157 -7.49 11.17 3.88
C MET A 157 -8.10 10.68 5.20
N CYS A 158 -8.98 9.67 5.15
CA CYS A 158 -9.82 9.28 6.29
C CYS A 158 -9.35 8.03 7.02
N ALA A 159 -8.56 7.16 6.40
CA ALA A 159 -8.05 5.95 7.05
C ALA A 159 -6.84 6.24 7.98
N GLY A 160 -6.21 7.42 7.84
CA GLY A 160 -4.97 7.75 8.55
C GLY A 160 -3.86 6.75 8.27
N ASP A 161 -3.12 6.36 9.31
CA ASP A 161 -2.09 5.32 9.25
C ASP A 161 -2.66 3.88 9.22
N GLY A 162 -3.99 3.76 9.20
CA GLY A 162 -4.70 2.49 9.23
C GLY A 162 -4.54 1.65 7.96
N ASP A 163 -5.05 0.42 8.02
CA ASP A 163 -5.13 -0.48 6.88
C ASP A 163 -6.27 -0.03 5.95
N TRP A 164 -5.92 0.43 4.75
CA TRP A 164 -6.87 0.96 3.77
C TRP A 164 -7.85 -0.10 3.28
N ALA A 165 -7.41 -1.36 3.14
CA ALA A 165 -8.28 -2.46 2.72
C ALA A 165 -9.34 -2.75 3.79
N THR A 166 -8.93 -2.76 5.06
CA THR A 166 -9.84 -2.93 6.20
C THR A 166 -10.85 -1.78 6.27
N TRP A 167 -10.37 -0.54 6.16
CA TRP A 167 -11.24 0.64 6.19
C TRP A 167 -12.25 0.62 5.04
N LEU A 168 -11.80 0.33 3.81
CA LEU A 168 -12.68 0.25 2.64
C LEU A 168 -13.70 -0.86 2.80
N LYS A 169 -13.27 -2.04 3.26
CA LYS A 169 -14.17 -3.17 3.51
C LYS A 169 -15.27 -2.81 4.50
N GLU A 170 -14.94 -2.24 5.65
CA GLU A 170 -15.94 -1.85 6.67
C GLU A 170 -16.97 -0.87 6.11
N ARG A 171 -16.52 0.13 5.35
CA ARG A 171 -17.43 1.12 4.73
C ARG A 171 -18.27 0.53 3.61
N CYS A 172 -17.68 -0.29 2.76
CA CYS A 172 -18.39 -0.94 1.66
C CYS A 172 -19.38 -2.00 2.16
N ASP A 173 -19.06 -2.73 3.24
CA ASP A 173 -19.98 -3.65 3.90
C ASP A 173 -21.24 -2.91 4.40
N GLU A 174 -21.06 -1.77 5.09
CA GLU A 174 -22.17 -0.92 5.55
C GLU A 174 -23.07 -0.44 4.40
N LEU A 175 -22.46 0.00 3.30
CA LEU A 175 -23.18 0.46 2.11
C LEU A 175 -23.87 -0.70 1.38
N GLY A 176 -23.19 -1.83 1.22
CA GLY A 176 -23.71 -3.04 0.59
C GLY A 176 -24.95 -3.57 1.32
N MET A 177 -24.98 -3.50 2.65
CA MET A 177 -26.17 -3.86 3.44
C MET A 177 -27.35 -2.94 3.16
N ARG A 178 -27.12 -1.64 2.96
CA ARG A 178 -28.17 -0.68 2.58
C ARG A 178 -28.70 -0.95 1.17
N GLU A 179 -27.80 -1.23 0.22
CA GLU A 179 -28.16 -1.59 -1.15
C GLU A 179 -28.99 -2.87 -1.21
N PHE A 180 -28.58 -3.90 -0.47
CA PHE A 180 -29.32 -5.15 -0.34
C PHE A 180 -30.70 -4.93 0.30
N GLY A 181 -30.78 -4.12 1.35
CA GLY A 181 -32.06 -3.74 1.98
C GLY A 181 -33.00 -3.00 1.03
N ALA A 182 -32.47 -2.32 0.01
CA ALA A 182 -33.23 -1.66 -1.05
C ALA A 182 -33.49 -2.58 -2.27
N GLY A 183 -33.17 -3.87 -2.19
CA GLY A 183 -33.40 -4.85 -3.26
C GLY A 183 -32.40 -4.77 -4.42
N ARG A 184 -31.27 -4.09 -4.25
CA ARG A 184 -30.19 -3.96 -5.26
C ARG A 184 -29.03 -4.92 -4.96
N LYS A 185 -28.13 -5.11 -5.93
CA LYS A 185 -26.92 -5.94 -5.77
C LYS A 185 -25.88 -5.21 -4.91
N ALA A 186 -25.13 -5.95 -4.10
CA ALA A 186 -24.04 -5.41 -3.28
C ALA A 186 -22.65 -5.49 -3.95
N LEU A 187 -22.44 -6.50 -4.81
CA LEU A 187 -21.19 -6.72 -5.55
C LEU A 187 -21.44 -6.63 -7.06
N GLU A 188 -20.46 -6.10 -7.78
CA GLU A 188 -20.49 -6.07 -9.25
C GLU A 188 -20.19 -7.47 -9.81
N GLU A 189 -20.86 -7.84 -10.90
CA GLU A 189 -20.50 -9.05 -11.65
C GLU A 189 -19.20 -8.76 -12.42
N ILE A 190 -18.18 -9.60 -12.18
CA ILE A 190 -16.83 -9.47 -12.76
C ILE A 190 -16.83 -9.96 -14.20
#